data_AF-A0AA38G951-F1
#
_entry.id   AF-A0AA38G951-F1
#
_cell.length_a   1.000
_cell.length_b   1.000
_cell.length_c   1.000
_cell.angle_alpha   90.00
_cell.angle_beta   90.00
_cell.angle_gamma   90.00
#
_symmetry.space_group_name_H-M   'P 1'
#
loop_
_entity.id
_entity.type
_entity.pdbx_description
1 polymer ?
#
loop_
_entity_poly.entity_id
_entity_poly.type
_entity_poly.pdbx_seq_one_letter_code
_entity_poly.pdbx_strand_id
1 'polypeptide(L)'
;MNFEKWLRILLQQTLPEWRAHYISYKLLKKQIKLIATANQNNGGEKHFWSEGEINLDGLNGNEVKFIHLLNAELHKLNKFMEEKIGDCHIRLQVLKNKIQQLNSATGKNKEVIRLGKDLVNFHGELVLLENYSVWNYT
;
A
#
# COMPACT_ATOMS: atom_id res chain seq x y z
N MET A 1 -10.20 -2.60 17.72
CA MET A 1 -10.77 -2.37 16.37
C MET A 1 -10.77 -3.68 15.57
N ASN A 2 -11.80 -3.98 14.77
CA ASN A 2 -11.88 -5.19 13.95
C ASN A 2 -11.13 -5.04 12.60
N PHE A 3 -9.92 -4.49 12.60
CA PHE A 3 -9.17 -4.16 11.38
C PHE A 3 -9.08 -5.33 10.40
N GLU A 4 -8.80 -6.54 10.89
CA GLU A 4 -8.73 -7.75 10.05
C GLU A 4 -10.04 -8.05 9.30
N LYS A 5 -11.20 -7.78 9.91
CA LYS A 5 -12.50 -7.99 9.25
C LYS A 5 -12.68 -6.97 8.13
N TRP A 6 -12.36 -5.71 8.42
CA TRP A 6 -12.46 -4.63 7.44
C TRP A 6 -11.49 -4.80 6.27
N LEU A 7 -10.24 -5.18 6.55
CA LEU A 7 -9.25 -5.47 5.52
C LEU A 7 -9.73 -6.61 4.59
N ARG A 8 -10.39 -7.64 5.12
CA ARG A 8 -10.95 -8.71 4.28
C ARG A 8 -12.10 -8.22 3.39
N ILE A 9 -13.00 -7.40 3.93
CA ILE A 9 -14.11 -6.80 3.15
C ILE A 9 -13.54 -5.92 2.05
N LEU A 10 -12.57 -5.06 2.39
CA LEU A 10 -11.85 -4.22 1.43
C LEU A 10 -11.22 -5.07 0.32
N LEU A 11 -10.50 -6.13 0.68
CA LEU A 11 -9.85 -7.01 -0.31
C LEU A 11 -10.86 -7.63 -1.28
N GLN A 12 -12.11 -7.86 -0.88
CA GLN A 12 -13.14 -8.33 -1.82
C GLN A 12 -13.59 -7.25 -2.81
N GLN A 13 -13.56 -5.98 -2.39
CA GLN A 13 -13.96 -4.81 -3.17
C GLN A 13 -12.83 -4.24 -4.02
N THR A 14 -11.57 -4.58 -3.74
CA THR A 14 -10.41 -4.14 -4.53
C THR A 14 -10.20 -4.98 -5.77
N LEU A 15 -9.49 -4.39 -6.74
CA LEU A 15 -9.05 -5.06 -7.95
C LEU A 15 -8.26 -6.34 -7.59
N PRO A 16 -8.57 -7.49 -8.20
CA PRO A 16 -7.88 -8.76 -7.90
C PRO A 16 -6.36 -8.66 -7.96
N GLU A 17 -5.84 -7.92 -8.94
CA GLU A 17 -4.40 -7.67 -9.13
C GLU A 17 -3.77 -6.96 -7.91
N TRP A 18 -4.50 -6.09 -7.22
CA TRP A 18 -3.96 -5.25 -6.14
C TRP A 18 -3.95 -5.98 -4.78
N ARG A 19 -4.75 -7.04 -4.64
CA ARG A 19 -4.95 -7.75 -3.36
C ARG A 19 -3.65 -8.30 -2.78
N ALA A 20 -2.75 -8.78 -3.62
CA ALA A 20 -1.46 -9.34 -3.21
C ALA A 20 -0.51 -8.28 -2.62
N HIS A 21 -0.73 -7.01 -2.95
CA HIS A 21 0.13 -5.91 -2.55
C HIS A 21 -0.25 -5.33 -1.19
N TYR A 22 -1.46 -5.58 -0.67
CA TYR A 22 -1.85 -5.14 0.68
C TYR A 22 -1.02 -5.80 1.78
N ILE A 23 -0.97 -5.13 2.93
CA ILE A 23 -0.26 -5.62 4.11
C ILE A 23 -0.79 -6.99 4.58
N SER A 24 0.13 -7.92 4.82
CA SER A 24 -0.14 -9.26 5.33
C SER A 24 -0.43 -9.24 6.84
N TYR A 25 -1.45 -8.48 7.25
CA TYR A 25 -1.80 -8.24 8.67
C TYR A 25 -1.91 -9.53 9.49
N LYS A 26 -2.48 -10.59 8.91
CA LYS A 26 -2.62 -11.90 9.58
C LYS A 26 -1.27 -12.54 9.93
N LEU A 27 -0.27 -12.42 9.05
CA LEU A 27 1.06 -12.99 9.28
C LEU A 27 1.81 -12.19 10.35
N LEU A 28 1.78 -10.86 10.25
CA LEU A 28 2.38 -9.96 11.25
C LEU A 28 1.78 -10.19 12.64
N LYS A 29 0.45 -10.24 12.74
CA LYS A 29 -0.27 -10.53 13.98
C LYS A 29 0.08 -11.90 14.56
N LYS A 30 0.31 -12.92 13.71
CA LYS A 30 0.75 -14.25 14.17
C LYS A 30 2.13 -14.18 14.81
N GLN A 31 3.08 -13.44 14.22
CA GLN A 31 4.42 -13.27 14.80
C GLN A 31 4.37 -12.51 16.13
N ILE A 32 3.57 -11.45 16.24
CA ILE A 32 3.37 -10.71 17.50
C ILE A 32 2.89 -11.65 18.61
N LYS A 33 1.96 -12.56 18.32
CA LYS A 33 1.49 -13.55 19.29
C LYS A 33 2.61 -14.49 19.76
N LEU A 34 3.47 -14.93 18.84
CA LEU A 34 4.61 -15.79 19.19
C LEU A 34 5.62 -15.08 20.10
N ILE A 35 5.89 -13.79 19.84
CA ILE A 35 6.72 -12.95 20.71
C ILE A 35 6.07 -12.82 22.10
N ALA A 36 4.77 -12.52 22.16
CA ALA A 36 4.05 -12.38 23.42
C ALA A 36 4.09 -13.68 24.25
N THR A 37 3.88 -14.85 23.64
CA THR A 37 3.99 -16.14 24.33
C THR A 37 5.42 -16.42 24.80
N ALA A 38 6.43 -16.09 23.99
CA ALA A 38 7.83 -16.29 24.38
C ALA A 38 8.23 -15.40 25.58
N ASN A 39 7.79 -14.14 25.60
CA ASN A 39 8.12 -13.21 26.68
C ASN A 39 7.43 -13.56 28.01
N GLN A 40 6.25 -14.20 27.97
CA GLN A 40 5.58 -14.71 29.18
C GLN A 40 6.36 -15.86 29.84
N ASN A 41 7.08 -16.67 29.04
CA ASN A 41 7.80 -17.83 29.54
C ASN A 41 9.21 -17.49 30.05
N ASN A 42 9.83 -16.40 29.57
CA ASN A 42 11.24 -16.08 29.80
C ASN A 42 11.51 -14.97 30.83
N GLY A 43 10.53 -14.55 31.63
CA GLY A 43 10.82 -13.64 32.76
C GLY A 43 11.36 -12.27 32.35
N GLY A 44 10.79 -11.65 31.32
CA GLY A 44 10.73 -10.18 31.20
C GLY A 44 12.04 -9.38 31.17
N GLU A 45 12.94 -9.64 30.23
CA GLU A 45 13.87 -8.58 29.80
C GLU A 45 13.16 -7.69 28.77
N LYS A 46 12.82 -6.47 29.19
CA LYS A 46 12.23 -5.44 28.32
C LYS A 46 13.35 -4.80 27.51
N HIS A 47 13.57 -5.27 26.28
CA HIS A 47 14.47 -4.58 25.37
C HIS A 47 13.86 -3.22 24.98
N PHE A 48 14.56 -2.14 25.35
CA PHE A 48 14.17 -0.76 25.12
C PHE A 48 14.50 -0.38 23.68
N TRP A 49 13.48 0.02 22.92
CA TRP A 49 13.63 0.54 21.56
C TRP A 49 14.18 1.97 21.64
N SER A 50 15.40 2.19 21.15
CA SER A 50 15.92 3.53 20.93
C SER A 50 15.76 3.91 19.46
N GLU A 51 15.22 5.10 19.22
CA GLU A 51 14.94 5.64 17.89
C GLU A 51 16.27 5.92 17.17
N GLY A 52 16.57 5.22 16.07
CA GLY A 52 17.70 5.54 15.20
C GLY A 52 18.38 4.36 14.51
N GLU A 53 18.52 3.21 15.19
CA GLU A 53 19.11 1.99 14.62
C GLU A 53 18.52 0.77 15.34
N ILE A 54 17.92 -0.16 14.60
CA ILE A 54 17.48 -1.43 15.19
C ILE A 54 18.73 -2.25 15.48
N ASN A 55 19.24 -2.14 16.72
CA ASN A 55 20.29 -3.02 17.19
C ASN A 55 19.69 -4.44 17.37
N LEU A 56 19.99 -5.33 16.44
CA LEU A 56 19.50 -6.72 16.44
C LEU A 56 20.17 -7.57 17.52
N ASP A 57 21.30 -7.15 18.11
CA ASP A 57 22.11 -7.95 19.03
C ASP A 57 21.44 -8.21 20.38
N GLY A 58 20.31 -7.54 20.67
CA GLY A 58 19.51 -7.76 21.88
C GLY A 58 18.17 -8.45 21.63
N LEU A 59 17.80 -8.78 20.39
CA LEU A 59 16.46 -9.28 20.10
C LEU A 59 16.40 -10.81 20.13
N ASN A 60 15.30 -11.34 20.65
CA ASN A 60 15.05 -12.76 20.55
C ASN A 60 14.73 -13.15 19.09
N GLY A 61 14.91 -14.43 18.75
CA GLY A 61 14.73 -14.92 17.38
C GLY A 61 13.33 -14.69 16.79
N ASN A 62 12.29 -14.48 17.62
CA ASN A 62 10.94 -14.16 17.13
C ASN A 62 10.81 -12.66 16.80
N GLU A 63 11.44 -11.79 17.59
CA GLU A 63 11.50 -10.35 17.32
C GLU A 63 12.27 -10.06 16.02
N VAL A 64 13.43 -10.70 15.82
CA VAL A 64 14.19 -10.60 14.57
C VAL A 64 13.34 -11.03 13.37
N LYS A 65 12.61 -12.15 13.48
CA LYS A 65 11.70 -12.63 12.42
C LYS A 65 10.56 -11.65 12.15
N PHE A 66 10.00 -11.04 13.19
CA PHE A 66 8.96 -10.03 13.02
C PHE A 66 9.47 -8.80 12.27
N ILE A 67 10.66 -8.29 12.61
CA ILE A 67 11.26 -7.13 11.94
C ILE A 67 11.54 -7.44 10.47
N HIS A 68 12.12 -8.59 10.16
CA HIS A 68 12.33 -9.01 8.77
C HIS A 68 11.02 -9.10 7.99
N LEU A 69 9.98 -9.69 8.59
CA LEU A 69 8.66 -9.77 7.97
C LEU A 69 8.05 -8.39 7.74
N LEU A 70 8.14 -7.49 8.73
CA LEU A 70 7.63 -6.13 8.63
C LEU A 70 8.36 -5.34 7.55
N ASN A 71 9.69 -5.38 7.52
CA ASN A 71 10.49 -4.71 6.50
C ASN A 71 10.19 -5.24 5.10
N ALA A 72 10.02 -6.56 4.94
CA ALA A 72 9.62 -7.15 3.66
C ALA A 72 8.24 -6.67 3.21
N GLU A 73 7.28 -6.58 4.14
CA GLU A 73 5.95 -6.04 3.86
C GLU A 73 6.00 -4.55 3.51
N LEU A 74 6.75 -3.72 4.25
CA LEU A 74 6.94 -2.29 3.94
C LEU A 74 7.58 -2.09 2.57
N HIS A 75 8.63 -2.85 2.23
CA HIS A 75 9.25 -2.79 0.92
C HIS A 75 8.27 -3.16 -0.20
N LYS A 76 7.46 -4.21 -0.02
CA LYS A 76 6.40 -4.59 -0.96
C LYS A 76 5.38 -3.46 -1.16
N LEU A 77 4.94 -2.84 -0.06
CA LEU A 77 3.98 -1.74 -0.08
C LEU A 77 4.51 -0.53 -0.83
N ASN A 78 5.73 -0.11 -0.50
CA ASN A 78 6.40 1.05 -1.10
C ASN A 78 6.66 0.82 -2.58
N LYS A 79 7.20 -0.34 -2.95
CA LYS A 79 7.45 -0.69 -4.35
C LYS A 79 6.17 -0.60 -5.19
N PHE A 80 5.06 -1.16 -4.71
CA PHE A 80 3.80 -1.09 -5.43
C PHE A 80 3.28 0.35 -5.55
N MET A 81 3.38 1.14 -4.48
CA MET A 81 2.99 2.56 -4.51
C MET A 81 3.84 3.37 -5.50
N GLU A 82 5.15 3.19 -5.49
CA GLU A 82 6.08 3.87 -6.40
C GLU A 82 5.75 3.55 -7.86
N GLU A 83 5.55 2.27 -8.18
CA GLU A 83 5.15 1.81 -9.52
C GLU A 83 3.81 2.47 -9.94
N LYS A 84 2.80 2.47 -9.07
CA LYS A 84 1.48 3.04 -9.39
C LYS A 84 1.48 4.56 -9.50
N ILE A 85 2.24 5.26 -8.66
CA ILE A 85 2.44 6.70 -8.77
C ILE A 85 3.15 7.03 -10.09
N GLY A 86 4.14 6.23 -10.49
CA GLY A 86 4.82 6.34 -11.79
C GLY A 86 3.85 6.20 -12.96
N ASP A 87 3.03 5.15 -12.96
CA ASP A 87 1.97 4.94 -13.97
C ASP A 87 1.02 6.14 -14.05
N CYS A 88 0.59 6.66 -12.89
CA CYS A 88 -0.31 7.81 -12.82
C CYS A 88 0.34 9.09 -13.36
N HIS A 89 1.62 9.31 -13.06
CA HIS A 89 2.37 10.46 -13.56
C HIS A 89 2.42 10.44 -15.08
N ILE A 90 2.81 9.30 -15.67
CA ILE A 90 2.87 9.13 -17.14
C ILE A 90 1.50 9.38 -17.75
N ARG A 91 0.44 8.79 -17.18
CA ARG A 91 -0.93 8.92 -17.69
C ARG A 91 -1.45 10.36 -17.61
N LEU A 92 -1.14 11.08 -16.54
CA LEU A 92 -1.46 12.49 -16.40
C LEU A 92 -0.80 13.33 -17.49
N GLN A 93 0.47 13.07 -17.82
CA GLN A 93 1.16 13.78 -18.92
C GLN A 93 0.50 13.51 -20.27
N VAL A 94 0.16 12.25 -20.55
CA VAL A 94 -0.57 11.88 -21.78
C VAL A 94 -1.91 12.59 -21.87
N LEU A 95 -2.68 12.66 -20.78
CA LEU A 95 -3.98 13.34 -20.74
C LEU A 95 -3.84 14.85 -20.94
N LYS A 96 -2.85 15.49 -20.29
CA LYS A 96 -2.54 16.92 -20.50
C LYS A 96 -2.22 17.23 -21.96
N ASN A 97 -1.38 16.41 -22.60
CA ASN A 97 -1.03 16.58 -24.01
C ASN A 97 -2.26 16.44 -24.92
N LYS A 98 -3.14 15.45 -24.66
CA LYS A 98 -4.40 15.28 -25.42
C LYS A 98 -5.32 16.49 -25.27
N ILE A 99 -5.46 17.05 -24.06
CA ILE A 99 -6.25 18.26 -23.80
C ILE A 99 -5.71 19.43 -24.62
N GLN A 100 -4.39 19.65 -24.58
CA GLN A 100 -3.75 20.75 -25.31
C GLN A 100 -3.94 20.63 -26.82
N GLN A 101 -3.82 19.42 -27.38
CA GLN A 101 -4.06 19.16 -28.80
C GLN A 101 -5.51 19.42 -29.21
N LEU A 102 -6.47 19.09 -28.35
CA LEU A 102 -7.90 19.30 -28.61
C LEU A 102 -8.31 20.77 -28.55
N ASN A 103 -7.74 21.55 -27.63
CA ASN A 103 -8.02 22.98 -27.52
C ASN A 103 -7.60 23.78 -28.77
N SER A 104 -6.62 23.28 -29.52
CA SER A 104 -6.12 23.91 -30.75
C SER A 104 -6.90 23.54 -32.01
N ALA A 105 -7.87 22.62 -31.95
CA ALA A 105 -8.55 22.07 -33.12
C ALA A 105 -10.09 22.18 -33.02
N THR A 106 -10.73 22.78 -34.02
CA THR A 106 -12.19 22.93 -34.08
C THR A 106 -12.88 21.66 -34.61
N GLY A 107 -14.07 21.33 -34.07
CA GLY A 107 -14.96 20.30 -34.64
C GLY A 107 -14.86 18.85 -34.11
N LYS A 108 -14.17 18.60 -32.99
CA LYS A 108 -13.85 17.23 -32.51
C LYS A 108 -14.69 16.73 -31.32
N ASN A 109 -16.01 16.87 -31.38
CA ASN A 109 -16.91 16.54 -30.26
C ASN A 109 -16.80 15.08 -29.77
N LYS A 110 -16.54 14.12 -30.68
CA LYS A 110 -16.31 12.70 -30.31
C LYS A 110 -15.02 12.48 -29.53
N GLU A 111 -13.94 13.21 -29.85
CA GLU A 111 -12.66 13.09 -29.15
C GLU A 111 -12.75 13.70 -27.75
N VAL A 112 -13.51 14.78 -27.58
CA VAL A 112 -13.81 15.37 -26.27
C VAL A 112 -14.53 14.38 -25.37
N ILE A 113 -15.56 13.68 -25.89
CA ILE A 113 -16.28 12.65 -25.12
C ILE A 113 -15.33 11.51 -24.72
N ARG A 114 -14.46 11.06 -25.63
CA ARG A 114 -13.48 10.01 -25.34
C ARG A 114 -12.49 10.44 -24.26
N LEU A 115 -11.97 11.67 -24.35
CA LEU A 115 -11.09 12.24 -23.34
C LEU A 115 -11.78 12.35 -21.98
N GLY A 116 -13.06 12.73 -21.95
CA GLY A 116 -13.86 12.75 -20.72
C GLY A 116 -13.94 11.37 -20.05
N LYS A 117 -14.15 10.30 -20.84
CA LYS A 117 -14.11 8.92 -20.33
C LYS A 117 -12.72 8.54 -19.80
N ASP A 118 -11.66 8.89 -20.54
CA ASP A 118 -10.29 8.63 -20.11
C ASP A 118 -9.97 9.33 -18.77
N LEU A 119 -10.45 10.57 -18.57
CA LEU A 119 -10.31 11.33 -17.32
C LEU A 119 -11.07 10.72 -16.15
N VAL A 120 -12.32 10.30 -16.36
CA VAL A 120 -13.13 9.65 -15.30
C VAL A 120 -12.49 8.33 -14.89
N ASN A 121 -12.02 7.53 -15.85
CA ASN A 121 -11.31 6.28 -15.54
C ASN A 121 -10.02 6.55 -14.76
N PHE A 122 -9.24 7.55 -15.18
CA PHE A 122 -8.02 7.95 -14.48
C PHE A 122 -8.31 8.44 -13.04
N HIS A 123 -9.37 9.21 -12.84
CA HIS A 123 -9.82 9.58 -11.49
C HIS A 123 -10.17 8.35 -10.64
N GLY A 124 -10.88 7.37 -11.20
CA GLY A 124 -11.16 6.11 -10.51
C GLY A 124 -9.88 5.37 -10.08
N GLU A 125 -8.85 5.33 -10.94
CA GLU A 125 -7.54 4.76 -10.61
C GLU A 125 -6.87 5.50 -9.43
N LEU A 126 -6.94 6.83 -9.39
CA LEU A 126 -6.40 7.64 -8.30
C LEU A 126 -7.12 7.38 -6.97
N VAL A 127 -8.46 7.27 -6.98
CA VAL A 127 -9.25 6.96 -5.78
C VAL A 127 -8.89 5.58 -5.24
N LEU A 128 -8.68 4.58 -6.12
CA LEU A 128 -8.22 3.26 -5.68
C LEU A 128 -6.85 3.34 -5.03
N LEU A 129 -5.93 4.14 -5.58
CA LEU A 129 -4.57 4.33 -5.04
C LEU A 129 -4.57 5.05 -3.68
N GLU A 130 -5.41 6.07 -3.52
CA GLU A 130 -5.62 6.74 -2.24
C GLU A 130 -6.15 5.77 -1.18
N ASN A 131 -7.17 4.98 -1.55
CA ASN A 131 -7.72 3.96 -0.66
C ASN A 131 -6.66 2.92 -0.28
N TYR A 132 -5.81 2.49 -1.23
CA TYR A 132 -4.67 1.63 -0.92
C TYR A 132 -3.72 2.27 0.10
N SER A 133 -3.38 3.56 -0.06
CA SER A 133 -2.51 4.27 0.89
C SER A 133 -3.10 4.31 2.30
N VAL A 134 -4.38 4.68 2.43
CA VAL A 134 -5.08 4.78 3.72
C VAL A 134 -5.07 3.44 4.46
N TRP A 135 -5.42 2.35 3.78
CA TRP A 135 -5.55 1.04 4.43
C TRP A 135 -4.22 0.36 4.76
N ASN A 136 -3.13 0.72 4.09
CA ASN A 136 -1.81 0.21 4.42
C ASN A 136 -1.08 1.08 5.46
N TYR A 137 -1.54 2.32 5.69
CA TYR A 137 -1.05 3.20 6.75
C TYR A 137 -1.77 3.00 8.10
N THR A 138 -3.07 2.67 8.06
CA THR A 138 -3.94 2.47 9.25
C THR A 138 -3.57 1.22 10.05
#